data_AF-A0A2C9LD83-F1
#
_entry.id   AF-A0A2C9LD83-F1
#
_cell.length_a   1.000
_cell.length_b   1.000
_cell.length_c   1.000
_cell.angle_alpha   90.00
_cell.angle_beta   90.00
_cell.angle_gamma   90.00
#
_symmetry.space_group_name_H-M   'P 1'
#
loop_
_entity.id
_entity.type
_entity.pdbx_description
1 polymer ?
#
loop_
_entity_poly.entity_id
_entity_poly.type
_entity_poly.pdbx_seq_one_letter_code
_entity_poly.pdbx_strand_id
1 'polypeptide(L)'
;MTKAVLPLLASRGVKAISVGVNPGTAPPDVPSPFVWKLRDSDKEGLLAFWIKGGYPLNPGPDPAHPRGLAKEKCIIAAGLSEALCFAFRTDNTGPPVDIQEILGYYEIVRAEFPGAELVASSLENFVKALETVKPSLPVRTFEIGDTWVQGVTSDPRKYIKYRAFVRAWETCSNSGKCLDSDPRIQDMLRFLIKLPEHTWGAHDFLDHVNWTNSQLAVARQSEVYKTAEDTWREQRQFLDFAFNALQDHPLKDMVKSEYDDTLAVLPDLGGTLINFTLKIILRKYFTMDNDL
;
A
#
# COMPACT_ATOMS: atom_id res chain seq x y z
N MET A 1 -2.31 -3.87 2.37
CA MET A 1 -3.62 -4.45 1.98
C MET A 1 -3.88 -5.63 2.90
N THR A 2 -5.09 -5.79 3.46
CA THR A 2 -5.39 -6.92 4.35
C THR A 2 -6.01 -8.09 3.58
N LYS A 3 -5.79 -9.34 4.03
CA LYS A 3 -6.42 -10.51 3.40
C LYS A 3 -7.96 -10.53 3.49
N ALA A 4 -8.54 -9.69 4.34
CA ALA A 4 -9.99 -9.51 4.45
C ALA A 4 -10.64 -9.00 3.15
N VAL A 5 -9.85 -8.38 2.25
CA VAL A 5 -10.34 -7.91 0.95
C VAL A 5 -10.59 -9.07 -0.05
N LEU A 6 -10.00 -10.24 0.18
CA LEU A 6 -10.01 -11.34 -0.80
C LEU A 6 -11.43 -11.78 -1.23
N PRO A 7 -12.40 -12.01 -0.32
CA PRO A 7 -13.75 -12.39 -0.74
C PRO A 7 -14.48 -11.27 -1.50
N LEU A 8 -14.19 -10.02 -1.16
CA LEU A 8 -14.77 -8.85 -1.82
C LEU A 8 -14.29 -8.73 -3.27
N LEU A 9 -13.00 -8.97 -3.51
CA LEU A 9 -12.42 -9.01 -4.85
C LEU A 9 -12.92 -10.21 -5.65
N ALA A 10 -12.92 -11.40 -5.05
CA ALA A 10 -13.39 -12.63 -5.69
C ALA A 10 -14.86 -12.52 -6.13
N SER A 11 -15.74 -11.97 -5.28
CA SER A 11 -17.15 -11.75 -5.63
C SER A 11 -17.38 -10.77 -6.79
N ARG A 12 -16.36 -9.99 -7.16
CA ARG A 12 -16.36 -9.06 -8.30
C ARG A 12 -15.62 -9.60 -9.52
N GLY A 13 -15.27 -10.89 -9.53
CA GLY A 13 -14.59 -11.55 -10.65
C GLY A 13 -13.08 -11.27 -10.72
N VAL A 14 -12.49 -10.63 -9.71
CA VAL A 14 -11.03 -10.47 -9.64
C VAL A 14 -10.40 -11.83 -9.34
N LYS A 15 -9.43 -12.22 -10.16
CA LYS A 15 -8.78 -13.55 -10.10
C LYS A 15 -7.37 -13.52 -9.52
N ALA A 16 -6.69 -12.38 -9.60
CA ALA A 16 -5.31 -12.24 -9.19
C ALA A 16 -5.01 -10.89 -8.54
N ILE A 17 -3.98 -10.86 -7.71
CA ILE A 17 -3.43 -9.64 -7.12
C ILE A 17 -1.92 -9.61 -7.40
N SER A 18 -1.47 -8.47 -7.88
CA SER A 18 -0.05 -8.14 -8.01
C SER A 18 0.29 -7.04 -7.01
N VAL A 19 1.47 -7.13 -6.38
CA VAL A 19 1.96 -6.08 -5.47
C VAL A 19 3.45 -5.88 -5.69
N GLY A 20 3.85 -4.65 -6.04
CA GLY A 20 5.25 -4.21 -5.98
C GLY A 20 5.62 -3.81 -4.55
N VAL A 21 6.80 -4.21 -4.08
CA VAL A 21 7.26 -3.91 -2.71
C VAL A 21 8.46 -2.98 -2.76
N ASN A 22 8.30 -1.76 -2.25
CA ASN A 22 9.32 -0.72 -2.34
C ASN A 22 10.69 -1.22 -1.82
N PRO A 23 11.81 -0.92 -2.51
CA PRO A 23 13.15 -1.35 -2.09
C PRO A 23 13.63 -0.74 -0.76
N GLY A 24 12.97 0.29 -0.25
CA GLY A 24 13.29 0.90 1.04
C GLY A 24 12.92 0.03 2.25
N THR A 25 12.25 -1.10 2.05
CA THR A 25 11.95 -2.09 3.08
C THR A 25 12.31 -3.51 2.64
N ALA A 26 12.51 -4.40 3.62
CA ALA A 26 12.65 -5.82 3.34
C ALA A 26 11.30 -6.35 2.83
N PRO A 27 11.26 -6.99 1.66
CA PRO A 27 10.00 -7.47 1.13
C PRO A 27 9.47 -8.68 1.92
N PRO A 28 8.15 -8.90 1.97
CA PRO A 28 7.57 -10.09 2.56
C PRO A 28 8.18 -11.37 1.98
N ASP A 29 8.52 -12.31 2.85
CA ASP A 29 9.05 -13.61 2.43
C ASP A 29 7.93 -14.57 2.03
N VAL A 30 7.38 -14.32 0.85
CA VAL A 30 6.35 -15.16 0.22
C VAL A 30 6.86 -15.72 -1.10
N PRO A 31 6.40 -16.92 -1.49
CA PRO A 31 6.58 -17.40 -2.85
C PRO A 31 5.93 -16.43 -3.84
N SER A 32 6.36 -16.44 -5.10
CA SER A 32 5.78 -15.63 -6.16
C SER A 32 5.88 -16.41 -7.46
N PRO A 33 4.77 -16.89 -8.06
CA PRO A 33 3.37 -16.73 -7.64
C PRO A 33 2.89 -17.76 -6.60
N PHE A 34 1.71 -17.53 -6.02
CA PHE A 34 1.06 -18.38 -5.03
C PHE A 34 -0.47 -18.17 -5.02
N VAL A 35 -1.21 -19.00 -4.26
CA VAL A 35 -2.64 -18.81 -3.99
C VAL A 35 -2.83 -18.22 -2.60
N TRP A 36 -3.49 -17.06 -2.50
CA TRP A 36 -3.80 -16.41 -1.23
C TRP A 36 -5.26 -16.64 -0.84
N LYS A 37 -5.48 -17.20 0.36
CA LYS A 37 -6.82 -17.44 0.92
C LYS A 37 -7.01 -16.67 2.22
N LEU A 38 -8.27 -16.36 2.53
CA LEU A 38 -8.63 -15.76 3.80
C LEU A 38 -8.51 -16.78 4.94
N ARG A 39 -8.97 -18.01 4.73
CA ARG A 39 -8.87 -19.15 5.65
C ARG A 39 -8.40 -20.41 4.92
N ASP A 40 -7.79 -21.34 5.65
CA ASP A 40 -7.40 -22.65 5.10
C ASP A 40 -8.60 -23.46 4.58
N SER A 41 -9.76 -23.29 5.23
CA SER A 41 -11.02 -23.96 4.87
C SER A 41 -11.69 -23.39 3.62
N ASP A 42 -11.27 -22.22 3.13
CA ASP A 42 -11.84 -21.66 1.91
C ASP A 42 -11.44 -22.52 0.72
N LYS A 43 -12.42 -22.95 -0.09
CA LYS A 43 -12.16 -23.77 -1.29
C LYS A 43 -11.30 -23.00 -2.28
N GLU A 44 -11.67 -21.75 -2.52
CA GLU A 44 -11.01 -20.87 -3.47
C GLU A 44 -10.13 -19.81 -2.79
N GLY A 45 -9.09 -19.40 -3.52
CA GLY A 45 -8.26 -18.25 -3.24
C GLY A 45 -7.92 -17.52 -4.52
N LEU A 46 -7.36 -16.32 -4.37
CA LEU A 46 -6.88 -15.53 -5.50
C LEU A 46 -5.43 -15.89 -5.82
N LEU A 47 -5.07 -15.85 -7.10
CA LEU A 47 -3.66 -15.87 -7.50
C LEU A 47 -2.99 -14.61 -6.95
N ALA A 48 -1.74 -14.72 -6.52
CA ALA A 48 -1.00 -13.62 -5.95
C ALA A 48 0.47 -13.69 -6.35
N PHE A 49 1.08 -12.54 -6.63
CA PHE A 49 2.52 -12.46 -6.85
C PHE A 49 3.07 -11.11 -6.39
N TRP A 50 4.06 -11.20 -5.50
CA TRP A 50 4.77 -10.06 -4.92
C TRP A 50 6.07 -9.85 -5.68
N ILE A 51 6.34 -8.60 -6.02
CA ILE A 51 7.51 -8.22 -6.82
C ILE A 51 8.48 -7.49 -5.90
N LYS A 52 9.58 -8.19 -5.58
CA LYS A 52 10.58 -7.76 -4.61
C LYS A 52 11.45 -6.63 -5.20
N GLY A 53 11.40 -5.45 -4.57
CA GLY A 53 12.09 -4.25 -5.04
C GLY A 53 11.28 -3.43 -6.05
N GLY A 54 9.95 -3.36 -5.87
CA GLY A 54 9.01 -2.53 -6.60
C GLY A 54 8.34 -3.27 -7.76
N TYR A 55 7.33 -2.63 -8.38
CA TYR A 55 7.10 -2.89 -9.80
C TYR A 55 8.36 -2.38 -10.49
N PRO A 56 9.20 -3.28 -11.02
CA PRO A 56 10.65 -3.21 -10.92
C PRO A 56 11.24 -1.82 -11.17
N LEU A 57 12.24 -1.41 -10.38
CA LEU A 57 12.88 -0.07 -10.40
C LEU A 57 13.50 0.32 -11.75
N ASN A 58 12.65 0.68 -12.71
CA ASN A 58 12.95 0.89 -14.12
C ASN A 58 13.54 -0.35 -14.83
N PRO A 59 13.25 -0.50 -16.13
CA PRO A 59 14.06 -1.32 -17.01
C PRO A 59 15.54 -0.90 -17.02
N GLY A 60 16.39 -1.86 -17.35
CA GLY A 60 17.80 -1.62 -17.59
C GLY A 60 18.08 -0.69 -18.77
N PRO A 61 19.26 -0.04 -18.83
CA PRO A 61 19.68 0.70 -20.01
C PRO A 61 20.07 -0.23 -21.18
N ASP A 62 20.48 -1.46 -20.93
CA ASP A 62 20.99 -2.40 -21.94
C ASP A 62 20.98 -3.86 -21.42
N PRO A 63 21.22 -4.86 -22.30
CA PRO A 63 21.23 -6.27 -21.92
C PRO A 63 22.28 -6.69 -20.87
N ALA A 64 23.38 -5.94 -20.72
CA ALA A 64 24.37 -6.22 -19.67
C ALA A 64 23.93 -5.69 -18.30
N HIS A 65 22.94 -4.79 -18.27
CA HIS A 65 22.43 -4.15 -17.07
C HIS A 65 20.89 -4.22 -17.01
N PRO A 66 20.28 -5.41 -16.98
CA PRO A 66 18.83 -5.59 -17.19
C PRO A 66 17.93 -4.92 -16.12
N ARG A 67 18.47 -4.67 -14.92
CA ARG A 67 17.77 -4.07 -13.76
C ARG A 67 16.38 -4.67 -13.54
N GLY A 68 15.33 -3.87 -13.70
CA GLY A 68 13.95 -4.29 -13.49
C GLY A 68 13.44 -5.37 -14.43
N LEU A 69 14.10 -5.57 -15.57
CA LEU A 69 13.80 -6.61 -16.55
C LEU A 69 14.67 -7.86 -16.38
N ALA A 70 15.51 -7.93 -15.35
CA ALA A 70 16.28 -9.13 -15.07
C ALA A 70 15.36 -10.32 -14.81
N LYS A 71 15.76 -11.52 -15.23
CA LYS A 71 14.97 -12.74 -15.15
C LYS A 71 14.45 -13.03 -13.75
N GLU A 72 15.26 -12.76 -12.72
CA GLU A 72 14.87 -12.94 -11.32
C GLU A 72 13.82 -11.94 -10.83
N LYS A 73 13.54 -10.88 -11.60
CA LYS A 73 12.47 -9.91 -11.34
C LYS A 73 11.16 -10.26 -12.03
N CYS A 74 11.19 -11.18 -13.01
CA CYS A 74 10.00 -11.65 -13.70
C CYS A 74 9.23 -12.69 -12.87
N ILE A 75 7.93 -12.78 -13.09
CA ILE A 75 7.08 -13.79 -12.47
C ILE A 75 7.16 -15.08 -13.29
N ILE A 76 7.69 -16.13 -12.68
CA ILE A 76 7.89 -17.45 -13.27
C ILE A 76 7.21 -18.48 -12.36
N ALA A 77 6.46 -19.41 -12.95
CA ALA A 77 5.80 -20.50 -12.22
C ALA A 77 6.27 -21.86 -12.73
N ALA A 78 6.48 -22.80 -11.80
CA ALA A 78 6.80 -24.18 -12.18
C ALA A 78 5.64 -24.81 -12.98
N GLY A 79 5.97 -25.42 -14.12
CA GLY A 79 4.98 -26.03 -15.02
C GLY A 79 4.30 -25.05 -15.98
N LEU A 80 4.69 -23.76 -15.97
CA LEU A 80 4.23 -22.76 -16.93
C LEU A 80 5.36 -22.39 -17.88
N SER A 81 5.08 -22.32 -19.19
CA SER A 81 6.05 -21.91 -20.20
C SER A 81 6.28 -20.40 -20.25
N GLU A 82 5.32 -19.63 -19.75
CA GLU A 82 5.26 -18.19 -19.81
C GLU A 82 5.92 -17.55 -18.59
N ALA A 83 6.67 -16.48 -18.84
CA ALA A 83 7.21 -15.58 -17.82
C ALA A 83 6.63 -14.17 -18.02
N LEU A 84 6.26 -13.49 -16.93
CA LEU A 84 5.80 -12.10 -16.97
C LEU A 84 6.90 -11.17 -16.46
N CYS A 85 7.41 -10.32 -17.35
CA CYS A 85 8.36 -9.26 -17.00
C CYS A 85 7.66 -7.89 -17.09
N PHE A 86 7.88 -7.04 -16.10
CA PHE A 86 7.29 -5.69 -16.07
C PHE A 86 8.26 -4.68 -16.68
N ALA A 87 7.84 -4.02 -17.75
CA ALA A 87 8.56 -2.89 -18.34
C ALA A 87 8.02 -1.54 -17.83
N PHE A 88 7.81 -1.42 -16.52
CA PHE A 88 7.27 -0.20 -15.90
C PHE A 88 8.40 0.74 -15.54
N ARG A 89 8.28 2.01 -15.95
CA ARG A 89 9.14 3.08 -15.45
C ARG A 89 8.72 3.43 -14.02
N THR A 90 9.63 4.06 -13.28
CA THR A 90 9.46 4.37 -11.86
C THR A 90 8.41 5.46 -11.62
N ASP A 91 8.10 5.71 -10.35
CA ASP A 91 7.00 6.55 -9.91
C ASP A 91 7.03 7.93 -10.59
N ASN A 92 5.86 8.37 -11.06
CA ASN A 92 5.65 9.69 -11.67
C ASN A 92 6.43 9.97 -12.97
N THR A 93 7.02 8.95 -13.62
CA THR A 93 7.79 9.14 -14.86
C THR A 93 6.99 8.92 -16.15
N GLY A 94 5.80 8.33 -16.06
CA GLY A 94 4.93 8.04 -17.21
C GLY A 94 5.35 6.79 -18.01
N PRO A 95 4.76 6.56 -19.19
CA PRO A 95 5.10 5.43 -20.05
C PRO A 95 6.50 5.58 -20.68
N PRO A 96 7.00 4.57 -21.43
CA PRO A 96 8.20 4.72 -22.26
C PRO A 96 8.13 5.98 -23.12
N VAL A 97 9.25 6.70 -23.20
CA VAL A 97 9.32 8.02 -23.84
C VAL A 97 9.26 7.93 -25.36
N ASP A 98 9.80 6.86 -25.93
CA ASP A 98 9.82 6.61 -27.36
C ASP A 98 9.90 5.11 -27.71
N ILE A 99 9.88 4.82 -29.00
CA ILE A 99 9.95 3.46 -29.54
C ILE A 99 11.33 2.83 -29.31
N GLN A 100 12.41 3.63 -29.26
CA GLN A 100 13.76 3.09 -29.05
C GLN A 100 13.91 2.53 -27.64
N GLU A 101 13.33 3.20 -26.65
CA GLU A 101 13.25 2.68 -25.28
C GLU A 101 12.51 1.33 -25.24
N ILE A 102 11.36 1.22 -25.92
CA ILE A 102 10.62 -0.04 -26.02
C ILE A 102 11.47 -1.13 -26.69
N LEU A 103 12.09 -0.85 -27.84
CA LEU A 103 12.93 -1.83 -28.54
C LEU A 103 14.12 -2.27 -27.68
N GLY A 104 14.73 -1.35 -26.92
CA GLY A 104 15.76 -1.67 -25.94
C GLY A 104 15.28 -2.66 -24.88
N TYR A 105 14.04 -2.53 -24.40
CA TYR A 105 13.46 -3.49 -23.46
C TYR A 105 13.32 -4.89 -24.07
N TYR A 106 12.94 -4.99 -25.35
CA TYR A 106 12.90 -6.28 -26.05
C TYR A 106 14.28 -6.92 -26.17
N GLU A 107 15.34 -6.13 -26.44
CA GLU A 107 16.71 -6.65 -26.46
C GLU A 107 17.14 -7.19 -25.09
N ILE A 108 16.78 -6.48 -24.01
CA ILE A 108 17.06 -6.93 -22.65
C ILE A 108 16.38 -8.26 -22.36
N VAL A 109 15.06 -8.35 -22.58
CA VAL A 109 14.31 -9.58 -22.30
C VAL A 109 14.77 -10.73 -23.19
N ARG A 110 15.19 -10.46 -24.44
CA ARG A 110 15.76 -11.49 -25.33
C ARG A 110 17.05 -12.09 -24.78
N ALA A 111 17.90 -11.26 -24.17
CA ALA A 111 19.13 -11.73 -23.54
C ALA A 111 18.86 -12.53 -22.26
N GLU A 112 17.87 -12.11 -21.46
CA GLU A 112 17.46 -12.80 -20.22
C GLU A 112 16.77 -14.15 -20.48
N PHE A 113 16.07 -14.28 -21.61
CA PHE A 113 15.36 -15.48 -22.03
C PHE A 113 15.72 -15.91 -23.47
N PRO A 114 16.94 -16.42 -23.72
CA PRO A 114 17.35 -16.84 -25.06
C PRO A 114 16.43 -17.91 -25.64
N GLY A 115 15.93 -17.66 -26.85
CA GLY A 115 15.04 -18.59 -27.58
C GLY A 115 13.56 -18.52 -27.18
N ALA A 116 13.17 -17.67 -26.22
CA ALA A 116 11.77 -17.43 -25.91
C ALA A 116 11.09 -16.55 -26.99
N GLU A 117 9.81 -16.79 -27.23
CA GLU A 117 8.97 -15.86 -27.98
C GLU A 117 8.65 -14.64 -27.11
N LEU A 118 8.95 -13.45 -27.61
CA LEU A 118 8.70 -12.20 -26.90
C LEU A 118 7.40 -11.56 -27.40
N VAL A 119 6.44 -11.41 -26.50
CA VAL A 119 5.11 -10.87 -26.81
C VAL A 119 4.75 -9.74 -25.85
N ALA A 120 4.28 -8.62 -26.40
CA ALA A 120 3.57 -7.62 -25.59
C ALA A 120 2.21 -8.19 -25.21
N SER A 121 1.91 -8.21 -23.91
CA SER A 121 0.69 -8.83 -23.39
C SER A 121 0.11 -8.04 -22.23
N SER A 122 -0.90 -8.60 -21.57
CA SER A 122 -1.59 -8.00 -20.43
C SER A 122 -1.54 -8.90 -19.20
N LEU A 123 -1.85 -8.32 -18.04
CA LEU A 123 -1.97 -9.09 -16.80
C LEU A 123 -3.08 -10.14 -16.90
N GLU A 124 -4.19 -9.85 -17.59
CA GLU A 124 -5.29 -10.78 -17.80
C GLU A 124 -4.85 -12.03 -18.57
N ASN A 125 -4.08 -11.85 -19.65
CA ASN A 125 -3.55 -12.97 -20.43
C ASN A 125 -2.59 -13.83 -19.61
N PHE A 126 -1.68 -13.21 -18.86
CA PHE A 126 -0.76 -13.93 -18.00
C PHE A 126 -1.49 -14.66 -16.87
N VAL A 127 -2.47 -14.03 -16.23
CA VAL A 127 -3.29 -14.64 -15.17
C VAL A 127 -4.07 -15.83 -15.72
N LYS A 128 -4.61 -15.75 -16.94
CA LYS A 128 -5.27 -16.88 -17.60
C LYS A 128 -4.31 -18.07 -17.81
N ALA A 129 -3.07 -17.81 -18.21
CA ALA A 129 -2.04 -18.84 -18.32
C ALA A 129 -1.70 -19.43 -16.94
N LEU A 130 -1.53 -18.57 -15.94
CA LEU A 130 -1.21 -18.95 -14.56
C LEU A 130 -2.32 -19.78 -13.89
N GLU A 131 -3.59 -19.58 -14.26
CA GLU A 131 -4.71 -20.41 -13.78
C GLU A 131 -4.53 -21.90 -14.11
N THR A 132 -3.85 -22.24 -15.21
CA THR A 132 -3.62 -23.64 -15.63
C THR A 132 -2.72 -24.41 -14.65
N VAL A 133 -1.84 -23.69 -13.93
CA VAL A 133 -0.94 -24.27 -12.92
C VAL A 133 -1.36 -23.90 -11.49
N LYS A 134 -2.48 -23.19 -11.29
CA LYS A 134 -2.98 -22.79 -9.96
C LYS A 134 -2.99 -23.94 -8.93
N PRO A 135 -3.39 -25.19 -9.27
CA PRO A 135 -3.41 -26.30 -8.31
C PRO A 135 -2.03 -26.72 -7.77
N SER A 136 -0.94 -26.42 -8.48
CA SER A 136 0.43 -26.77 -8.04
C SER A 136 1.10 -25.64 -7.25
N LEU A 137 0.52 -24.44 -7.23
CA LEU A 137 1.10 -23.28 -6.56
C LEU A 137 1.01 -23.40 -5.03
N PRO A 138 1.99 -22.86 -4.29
CA PRO A 138 1.91 -22.78 -2.83
C PRO A 138 0.65 -22.04 -2.37
N VAL A 139 0.03 -22.49 -1.28
CA VAL A 139 -1.10 -21.79 -0.66
C VAL A 139 -0.60 -21.00 0.55
N ARG A 140 -1.07 -19.77 0.70
CA ARG A 140 -0.81 -18.91 1.87
C ARG A 140 -2.11 -18.41 2.44
N THR A 141 -2.20 -18.38 3.76
CA THR A 141 -3.41 -17.96 4.49
C THR A 141 -3.13 -16.96 5.61
N PHE A 142 -1.86 -16.61 5.83
CA PHE A 142 -1.49 -15.55 6.74
C PHE A 142 -1.68 -14.16 6.12
N GLU A 143 -1.75 -13.14 6.98
CA GLU A 143 -1.77 -11.73 6.59
C GLU A 143 -0.39 -11.30 6.08
N ILE A 144 -0.35 -10.53 4.99
CA ILE A 144 0.90 -10.08 4.37
C ILE A 144 1.03 -8.58 4.64
N GLY A 145 1.81 -8.24 5.67
CA GLY A 145 2.16 -6.86 6.00
C GLY A 145 3.36 -6.36 5.20
N ASP A 146 3.40 -5.05 4.97
CA ASP A 146 4.58 -4.32 4.49
C ASP A 146 4.91 -3.23 5.53
N THR A 147 6.20 -2.97 5.73
CA THR A 147 6.69 -1.93 6.63
C THR A 147 6.90 -0.58 5.92
N TRP A 148 6.72 -0.53 4.59
CA TRP A 148 6.86 0.70 3.81
C TRP A 148 5.86 1.77 4.26
N VAL A 149 6.38 2.96 4.62
CA VAL A 149 5.64 4.18 4.99
C VAL A 149 4.76 4.07 6.25
N GLN A 150 4.83 2.96 7.01
CA GLN A 150 3.92 2.63 8.14
C GLN A 150 2.40 2.79 7.82
N GLY A 151 2.04 2.95 6.55
CA GLY A 151 0.68 3.01 6.01
C GLY A 151 -0.29 3.88 6.82
N VAL A 152 -1.47 3.30 7.09
CA VAL A 152 -2.60 4.00 7.73
C VAL A 152 -2.31 4.51 9.14
N THR A 153 -1.30 3.97 9.81
CA THR A 153 -0.97 4.36 11.18
C THR A 153 -0.15 5.65 11.26
N SER A 154 0.38 6.13 10.13
CA SER A 154 1.20 7.34 10.07
C SER A 154 0.39 8.62 10.25
N ASP A 155 -0.92 8.60 10.00
CA ASP A 155 -1.84 9.69 10.31
C ASP A 155 -3.14 9.19 10.97
N PRO A 156 -3.11 8.90 12.29
CA PRO A 156 -4.27 8.38 13.00
C PRO A 156 -5.45 9.37 12.96
N ARG A 157 -5.18 10.69 12.92
CA ARG A 157 -6.22 11.71 12.86
C ARG A 157 -6.98 11.67 11.53
N LYS A 158 -6.25 11.60 10.41
CA LYS A 158 -6.84 11.43 9.06
C LYS A 158 -7.72 10.18 9.03
N TYR A 159 -7.19 9.05 9.52
CA TYR A 159 -7.86 7.76 9.40
C TYR A 159 -9.07 7.61 10.32
N ILE A 160 -9.01 8.09 11.57
CA ILE A 160 -10.16 8.08 12.48
C ILE A 160 -11.32 8.89 11.89
N LYS A 161 -11.04 10.10 11.39
CA LYS A 161 -12.05 10.94 10.72
C LYS A 161 -12.56 10.32 9.43
N TYR A 162 -11.69 9.74 8.61
CA TYR A 162 -12.12 9.02 7.40
C TYR A 162 -13.08 7.87 7.74
N ARG A 163 -12.75 7.03 8.72
CA ARG A 163 -13.62 5.94 9.17
C ARG A 163 -14.95 6.43 9.74
N ALA A 164 -14.95 7.53 10.49
CA ALA A 164 -16.16 8.18 11.00
C ALA A 164 -17.06 8.67 9.85
N PHE A 165 -16.47 9.31 8.85
CA PHE A 165 -17.17 9.74 7.65
C PHE A 165 -17.80 8.54 6.91
N VAL A 166 -17.00 7.49 6.67
CA VAL A 166 -17.46 6.28 5.98
C VAL A 166 -18.62 5.60 6.73
N ARG A 167 -18.58 5.51 8.07
CA ARG A 167 -19.71 4.97 8.84
C ARG A 167 -21.00 5.77 8.63
N ALA A 168 -20.93 7.10 8.73
CA ALA A 168 -22.10 7.96 8.46
C ALA A 168 -22.64 7.74 7.04
N TRP A 169 -21.75 7.65 6.05
CA TRP A 169 -22.12 7.40 4.66
C TRP A 169 -22.76 6.01 4.48
N GLU A 170 -22.19 4.96 5.05
CA GLU A 170 -22.74 3.60 5.01
C GLU A 170 -24.14 3.55 5.65
N THR A 171 -24.34 4.17 6.82
CA THR A 171 -25.65 4.26 7.45
C THR A 171 -26.67 5.01 6.58
N CYS A 172 -26.26 6.12 5.97
CA CYS A 172 -27.12 6.90 5.10
C CYS A 172 -27.49 6.16 3.80
N SER A 173 -26.51 5.48 3.18
CA SER A 173 -26.70 4.68 1.97
C SER A 173 -27.61 3.48 2.25
N ASN A 174 -27.32 2.71 3.31
CA ASN A 174 -28.11 1.54 3.69
C ASN A 174 -29.55 1.87 4.10
N SER A 175 -29.82 3.11 4.56
CA SER A 175 -31.18 3.57 4.86
C SER A 175 -31.93 4.15 3.66
N GLY A 176 -31.31 4.15 2.47
CA GLY A 176 -31.90 4.71 1.24
C GLY A 176 -31.96 6.23 1.21
N LYS A 177 -31.28 6.92 2.13
CA LYS A 177 -31.27 8.39 2.24
C LYS A 177 -30.19 9.05 1.40
N CYS A 178 -29.10 8.33 1.11
CA CYS A 178 -28.02 8.78 0.24
C CYS A 178 -28.12 8.05 -1.10
N LEU A 179 -28.71 8.70 -2.09
CA LEU A 179 -28.88 8.15 -3.43
C LEU A 179 -27.70 8.50 -4.33
N ASP A 180 -27.21 7.54 -5.11
CA ASP A 180 -26.12 7.76 -6.06
C ASP A 180 -26.46 8.80 -7.14
N SER A 181 -27.75 9.03 -7.41
CA SER A 181 -28.21 10.06 -8.35
C SER A 181 -28.12 11.48 -7.79
N ASP A 182 -27.89 11.67 -6.49
CA ASP A 182 -27.71 13.00 -5.89
C ASP A 182 -26.30 13.54 -6.22
N PRO A 183 -26.19 14.70 -6.90
CA PRO A 183 -24.90 15.26 -7.26
C PRO A 183 -24.02 15.58 -6.03
N ARG A 184 -24.61 15.91 -4.88
CA ARG A 184 -23.86 16.19 -3.64
C ARG A 184 -23.18 14.92 -3.11
N ILE A 185 -23.82 13.76 -3.29
CA ILE A 185 -23.24 12.46 -2.93
C ILE A 185 -22.10 12.10 -3.89
N GLN A 186 -22.28 12.30 -5.20
CA GLN A 186 -21.22 12.08 -6.19
C GLN A 186 -19.99 12.97 -5.94
N ASP A 187 -20.21 14.27 -5.69
CA ASP A 187 -19.14 15.21 -5.40
C ASP A 187 -18.42 14.87 -4.09
N MET A 188 -19.17 14.49 -3.05
CA MET A 188 -18.58 14.02 -1.79
C MET A 188 -17.71 12.78 -2.01
N LEU A 189 -18.21 11.77 -2.72
CA LEU A 189 -17.48 10.53 -2.98
C LEU A 189 -16.19 10.76 -3.79
N ARG A 190 -16.21 11.70 -4.74
CA ARG A 190 -15.03 12.11 -5.51
C ARG A 190 -13.89 12.63 -4.62
N PHE A 191 -14.19 13.29 -3.51
CA PHE A 191 -13.18 13.72 -2.54
C PHE A 191 -12.85 12.63 -1.53
N LEU A 192 -13.87 11.92 -1.01
CA LEU A 192 -13.69 10.90 0.02
C LEU A 192 -12.78 9.75 -0.46
N ILE A 193 -12.88 9.34 -1.74
CA ILE A 193 -12.08 8.26 -2.32
C ILE A 193 -10.58 8.56 -2.41
N LYS A 194 -10.15 9.82 -2.25
CA LYS A 194 -8.74 10.21 -2.30
C LYS A 194 -7.98 9.90 -1.01
N LEU A 195 -8.69 9.86 0.12
CA LEU A 195 -8.08 9.64 1.44
C LEU A 195 -7.42 8.28 1.66
N PRO A 196 -7.97 7.14 1.17
CA PRO A 196 -7.33 5.83 1.31
C PRO A 196 -6.19 5.58 0.31
N GLU A 197 -5.79 6.57 -0.49
CA GLU A 197 -4.55 6.52 -1.26
C GLU A 197 -3.34 6.33 -0.33
N HIS A 198 -2.30 5.63 -0.81
CA HIS A 198 -1.23 5.10 0.04
C HIS A 198 -0.04 6.05 0.24
N THR A 199 -0.08 7.26 -0.35
CA THR A 199 0.88 8.35 -0.21
C THR A 199 0.32 9.42 0.73
N TRP A 200 0.74 9.38 2.00
CA TRP A 200 0.08 10.13 3.08
C TRP A 200 0.56 11.57 3.24
N GLY A 201 1.64 11.91 2.53
CA GLY A 201 2.35 13.18 2.55
C GLY A 201 3.75 12.98 1.98
N ALA A 202 4.55 14.04 1.94
CA ALA A 202 5.95 13.96 1.52
C ALA A 202 6.74 13.01 2.44
N HIS A 203 7.65 12.27 1.82
CA HIS A 203 8.49 11.24 2.46
C HIS A 203 9.99 11.46 2.21
N ASP A 204 10.37 12.40 1.33
CA ASP A 204 11.77 12.66 0.93
C ASP A 204 12.58 13.47 1.97
N PHE A 205 12.07 13.56 3.20
CA PHE A 205 12.70 14.29 4.28
C PHE A 205 13.35 13.34 5.29
N LEU A 206 14.67 13.44 5.45
CA LEU A 206 15.44 12.61 6.39
C LEU A 206 16.09 13.49 7.46
N ASP A 207 15.55 13.46 8.68
CA ASP A 207 16.25 13.95 9.87
C ASP A 207 16.74 12.79 10.74
N HIS A 208 18.03 12.79 10.99
CA HIS A 208 18.75 11.79 11.76
C HIS A 208 19.51 12.40 12.94
N VAL A 209 19.25 13.68 13.27
CA VAL A 209 19.99 14.42 14.31
C VAL A 209 19.12 15.05 15.41
N ASN A 210 17.85 15.42 15.15
CA ASN A 210 17.00 16.08 16.17
C ASN A 210 16.15 15.07 16.96
N TRP A 211 16.78 14.29 17.83
CA TRP A 211 16.13 13.20 18.57
C TRP A 211 15.36 13.63 19.82
N THR A 212 15.64 14.80 20.40
CA THR A 212 14.92 15.29 21.59
C THR A 212 13.73 16.18 21.23
N ASN A 213 12.75 16.26 22.12
CA ASN A 213 11.60 17.16 21.95
C ASN A 213 12.02 18.62 21.74
N SER A 214 13.08 19.09 22.42
CA SER A 214 13.57 20.46 22.27
C SER A 214 14.27 20.68 20.92
N GLN A 215 15.10 19.73 20.47
CA GLN A 215 15.74 19.79 19.16
C GLN A 215 14.69 19.76 18.05
N LEU A 216 13.73 18.83 18.13
CA LEU A 216 12.64 18.73 17.16
C LEU A 216 11.81 20.01 17.12
N ALA A 217 11.49 20.62 18.27
CA ALA A 217 10.71 21.86 18.32
C ALA A 217 11.40 23.01 17.56
N VAL A 218 12.73 23.09 17.62
CA VAL A 218 13.54 24.06 16.86
C VAL A 218 13.58 23.67 15.37
N ALA A 219 13.88 22.41 15.05
CA ALA A 219 14.00 21.92 13.68
C ALA A 219 12.69 22.10 12.88
N ARG A 220 11.54 21.89 13.54
CA ARG A 220 10.20 22.10 12.98
C ARG A 220 9.92 23.54 12.52
N GLN A 221 10.71 24.52 12.94
CA GLN A 221 10.57 25.91 12.48
C GLN A 221 11.20 26.14 11.09
N SER A 222 12.04 25.22 10.62
CA SER A 222 12.68 25.31 9.31
C SER A 222 11.68 25.08 8.17
N GLU A 223 12.02 25.59 6.99
CA GLU A 223 11.15 25.49 5.81
C GLU A 223 10.89 24.05 5.37
N VAL A 224 11.88 23.18 5.52
CA VAL A 224 11.79 21.78 5.11
C VAL A 224 10.75 21.03 5.95
N TYR A 225 10.73 21.24 7.27
CA TYR A 225 9.69 20.64 8.12
C TYR A 225 8.32 21.21 7.84
N LYS A 226 8.21 22.54 7.64
CA LYS A 226 6.93 23.16 7.29
C LYS A 226 6.40 22.55 6.00
N THR A 227 7.19 22.58 4.93
CA THR A 227 6.83 21.95 3.65
C THR A 227 6.38 20.50 3.81
N ALA A 228 7.11 19.69 4.58
CA ALA A 228 6.69 18.33 4.88
C ALA A 228 5.32 18.31 5.60
N GLU A 229 5.16 19.02 6.72
CA GLU A 229 3.90 19.09 7.47
C GLU A 229 2.72 19.61 6.63
N ASP A 230 2.96 20.56 5.72
CA ASP A 230 1.98 21.12 4.80
C ASP A 230 1.39 20.05 3.88
N THR A 231 2.23 19.15 3.32
CA THR A 231 1.74 18.04 2.47
C THR A 231 0.84 17.06 3.22
N TRP A 232 1.13 16.81 4.50
CA TRP A 232 0.25 15.98 5.35
C TRP A 232 -1.04 16.70 5.71
N ARG A 233 -1.00 18.04 5.87
CA ARG A 233 -2.22 18.84 6.06
C ARG A 233 -3.08 18.87 4.80
N GLU A 234 -2.47 19.03 3.62
CA GLU A 234 -3.16 18.97 2.32
C GLU A 234 -3.92 17.65 2.16
N GLN A 235 -3.28 16.52 2.47
CA GLN A 235 -3.92 15.20 2.43
C GLN A 235 -5.16 15.09 3.32
N ARG A 236 -5.21 15.81 4.46
CA ARG A 236 -6.39 15.87 5.33
C ARG A 236 -7.51 16.74 4.77
N GLN A 237 -7.20 17.75 3.95
CA GLN A 237 -8.20 18.67 3.40
C GLN A 237 -9.24 17.97 2.52
N PHE A 238 -8.92 16.78 1.98
CA PHE A 238 -9.93 15.97 1.27
C PHE A 238 -11.12 15.57 2.14
N LEU A 239 -10.96 15.47 3.47
CA LEU A 239 -12.09 15.31 4.39
C LEU A 239 -12.98 16.56 4.39
N ASP A 240 -12.37 17.75 4.40
CA ASP A 240 -13.09 19.02 4.41
C ASP A 240 -13.81 19.25 3.07
N PHE A 241 -13.17 18.92 1.95
CA PHE A 241 -13.80 18.97 0.63
C PHE A 241 -14.99 18.00 0.53
N ALA A 242 -14.82 16.75 0.97
CA ALA A 242 -15.91 15.77 1.02
C ALA A 242 -17.06 16.27 1.91
N PHE A 243 -16.75 16.83 3.08
CA PHE A 243 -17.74 17.35 4.01
C PHE A 243 -18.50 18.56 3.46
N ASN A 244 -17.80 19.48 2.79
CA ASN A 244 -18.39 20.68 2.21
C ASN A 244 -19.25 20.37 0.98
N ALA A 245 -18.86 19.38 0.17
CA ALA A 245 -19.63 18.90 -0.98
C ALA A 245 -21.04 18.42 -0.62
N LEU A 246 -21.27 17.99 0.62
CA LEU A 246 -22.60 17.62 1.11
C LEU A 246 -23.59 18.80 1.19
N GLN A 247 -23.12 20.05 1.23
CA GLN A 247 -23.96 21.25 1.32
C GLN A 247 -24.98 21.17 2.48
N ASP A 248 -26.28 21.09 2.17
CA ASP A 248 -27.43 20.95 3.07
C ASP A 248 -27.96 19.50 3.17
N HIS A 249 -27.26 18.52 2.57
CA HIS A 249 -27.66 17.11 2.61
C HIS A 249 -27.63 16.55 4.05
N PRO A 250 -28.63 15.77 4.50
CA PRO A 250 -28.72 15.24 5.87
C PRO A 250 -27.50 14.44 6.35
N LEU A 251 -26.80 13.78 5.42
CA LEU A 251 -25.53 13.09 5.70
C LEU A 251 -24.50 14.01 6.39
N LYS A 252 -24.52 15.32 6.13
CA LYS A 252 -23.57 16.25 6.75
C LYS A 252 -23.68 16.26 8.27
N ASP A 253 -24.89 16.21 8.81
CA ASP A 253 -25.11 16.17 10.26
C ASP A 253 -24.79 14.78 10.84
N MET A 254 -25.01 13.71 10.08
CA MET A 254 -24.56 12.37 10.47
C MET A 254 -23.03 12.29 10.57
N VAL A 255 -22.30 12.91 9.64
CA VAL A 255 -20.84 12.99 9.69
C VAL A 255 -20.37 13.81 10.88
N LYS A 256 -21.02 14.94 11.20
CA LYS A 256 -20.70 15.73 12.41
C LYS A 256 -20.84 14.90 13.68
N SER A 257 -21.97 14.18 13.81
CA SER A 257 -22.22 13.31 14.97
C SER A 257 -21.13 12.25 15.13
N GLU A 258 -20.70 11.61 14.03
CA GLU A 258 -19.61 10.63 14.06
C GLU A 258 -18.24 11.27 14.37
N TYR A 259 -18.05 12.56 14.10
CA TYR A 259 -16.81 13.28 14.41
C TYR A 259 -16.70 13.67 15.88
N ASP A 260 -17.81 13.94 16.56
CA ASP A 260 -17.81 14.28 17.98
C ASP A 260 -17.21 13.14 18.83
N ASP A 261 -17.43 11.88 18.41
CA ASP A 261 -16.86 10.68 19.03
C ASP A 261 -15.36 10.45 18.72
N THR A 262 -14.75 11.30 17.89
CA THR A 262 -13.33 11.18 17.51
C THR A 262 -12.39 12.07 18.32
N LEU A 263 -12.94 12.87 19.24
CA LEU A 263 -12.16 13.79 20.06
C LEU A 263 -11.34 13.00 21.09
N ALA A 264 -10.03 13.24 21.09
CA ALA A 264 -9.13 12.64 22.07
C ALA A 264 -9.48 13.17 23.47
N VAL A 265 -9.75 12.26 24.40
CA VAL A 265 -9.95 12.57 25.81
C VAL A 265 -8.65 12.23 26.54
N LEU A 266 -8.17 13.12 27.41
CA LEU A 266 -7.05 12.78 28.29
C LEU A 266 -7.47 11.59 29.16
N PRO A 267 -6.65 10.53 29.25
CA PRO A 267 -6.97 9.41 30.12
C PRO A 267 -7.10 9.90 31.56
N ASP A 268 -8.11 9.42 32.28
CA ASP A 268 -8.23 9.70 33.71
C ASP A 268 -7.08 9.00 34.46
N LEU A 269 -6.13 9.81 34.91
CA LEU A 269 -4.98 9.34 35.69
C LEU A 269 -5.30 9.23 37.20
N GLY A 270 -6.49 9.64 37.63
CA GLY A 270 -6.89 9.70 39.05
C GLY A 270 -7.18 8.34 39.69
N GLY A 271 -7.44 7.30 38.90
CA GLY A 271 -7.78 5.95 39.40
C GLY A 271 -6.63 4.96 39.43
N THR A 272 -5.45 5.32 38.93
CA THR A 272 -4.32 4.39 38.81
C THR A 272 -3.03 5.10 39.15
N LEU A 273 -2.62 4.99 40.42
CA LEU A 273 -1.20 4.86 40.72
C LEU A 273 -0.74 3.54 40.09
N ILE A 274 -0.59 3.51 38.76
CA ILE A 274 0.34 2.58 38.15
C ILE A 274 1.68 3.07 38.68
N ASN A 275 2.17 2.40 39.73
CA ASN A 275 3.58 2.36 40.01
C ASN A 275 4.24 1.87 38.72
N PHE A 276 4.65 2.82 37.87
CA PHE A 276 5.75 2.59 36.96
C PHE A 276 6.99 2.42 37.84
N THR A 277 7.08 1.28 38.52
CA THR A 277 8.38 0.67 38.72
C THR A 277 8.84 0.39 37.29
N LEU A 278 9.72 1.25 36.78
CA LEU A 278 10.51 0.98 35.60
C LEU A 278 11.25 -0.34 35.89
N LYS A 279 10.61 -1.49 35.60
CA LYS A 279 11.37 -2.71 35.37
C LYS A 279 12.01 -2.49 34.01
N ILE A 280 13.14 -1.78 34.04
CA ILE A 280 14.15 -1.90 33.02
C ILE A 280 14.49 -3.39 33.00
N ILE A 281 13.90 -4.13 32.07
CA ILE A 281 14.45 -5.42 31.69
C ILE A 281 15.70 -5.07 30.90
N LEU A 282 16.81 -4.93 31.62
CA LEU A 282 18.13 -5.09 31.03
C LEU A 282 18.17 -6.53 30.51
N ARG A 283 17.80 -6.74 29.25
CA ARG A 283 18.31 -7.89 28.52
C ARG A 283 19.81 -7.69 28.47
N LYS A 284 20.53 -8.47 29.27
CA LYS A 284 21.97 -8.67 29.20
C LYS A 284 22.25 -9.17 27.78
N TYR A 285 22.55 -8.25 26.87
CA TYR A 285 23.14 -8.62 25.59
C TYR A 285 24.48 -9.29 25.91
N PHE A 286 24.65 -10.49 25.35
CA PHE A 286 25.89 -11.21 25.12
C PHE A 286 27.15 -10.58 25.71
N THR A 287 27.71 -11.24 26.73
CA THR A 287 29.16 -11.24 26.91
C THR A 287 29.76 -11.89 25.66
N MET A 288 30.42 -11.10 24.82
CA MET A 288 31.50 -11.64 24.00
C MET A 288 32.60 -12.01 24.99
N ASP A 289 32.80 -13.31 25.18
CA ASP A 289 34.04 -13.81 25.75
C ASP A 289 35.16 -13.40 24.80
N ASN A 290 35.97 -12.45 25.27
CA ASN A 290 37.34 -12.30 24.80
C ASN A 290 38.14 -13.40 25.49
N ASP A 291 38.41 -14.48 24.78
CA ASP A 291 39.56 -15.33 25.04
C ASP A 291 40.11 -15.82 23.70
N LEU A 292 41.29 -15.27 23.37
CA LEU A 292 42.42 -15.78 22.56
C LEU A 292 42.13 -16.49 21.22
#